data_AF-X1HVG9-F1
#
_entry.id   AF-X1HVG9-F1
#
_cell.length_a   1.000
_cell.length_b   1.000
_cell.length_c   1.000
_cell.angle_alpha   90.00
_cell.angle_beta   90.00
_cell.angle_gamma   90.00
#
_symmetry.space_group_name_H-M   'P 1'
#
loop_
_entity.id
_entity.type
_entity.pdbx_description
1 polymer ?
#
loop_
_entity_poly.entity_id
_entity_poly.type
_entity_poly.pdbx_seq_one_letter_code
_entity_poly.pdbx_strand_id
1 'polypeptide(L)'
;PLLISFIEKMGIEEDLEDVFNHEGYIYSTSDILLSAITGITVGVDRLYHLNAIRDDAALTKALGLDQLPEESNLRRQLTQASSKEVERMRQVISKKLARANQTEETVEIGLDIDSAVATVYGKQEGAEVGYNPKKRGRPSYSIKTAFIANNGDCVNLRLDGGKSHSKKGFKEFFQRTLSLLPSNYKVVFVRLDKGYFGENTFQYLEEEGIRYVAASKNTQPLRKKAASLSDKEWEEIEKKSLYFTEIEYSYKTWKDKRRMIIKKSLSPNPNYDE
;
A
#
# COMPACT_ATOMS: atom_id res chain seq x y z
N PRO A 1 15.14 -7.10 -19.53
CA PRO A 1 16.48 -6.90 -18.91
C PRO A 1 16.43 -6.46 -17.43
N LEU A 2 15.65 -5.43 -17.09
CA LEU A 2 15.64 -4.87 -15.73
C LEU A 2 15.02 -5.80 -14.67
N LEU A 3 13.87 -6.43 -14.95
CA LEU A 3 13.21 -7.34 -14.00
C LEU A 3 14.07 -8.56 -13.66
N ILE A 4 14.65 -9.21 -14.67
CA ILE A 4 15.48 -10.41 -14.50
C ILE A 4 16.74 -10.08 -13.70
N SER A 5 17.45 -9.02 -14.09
CA SER A 5 18.63 -8.57 -13.33
C SER A 5 18.29 -8.21 -11.88
N PHE A 6 17.10 -7.66 -11.63
CA PHE A 6 16.62 -7.42 -10.26
C PHE A 6 16.36 -8.73 -9.51
N ILE A 7 15.65 -9.69 -10.12
CA ILE A 7 15.37 -11.01 -9.55
C ILE A 7 16.67 -11.72 -9.15
N GLU A 8 17.65 -11.76 -10.06
CA GLU A 8 18.97 -12.36 -9.84
C GLU A 8 19.73 -11.66 -8.71
N LYS A 9 19.85 -10.33 -8.76
CA LYS A 9 20.57 -9.54 -7.76
C LYS A 9 19.98 -9.69 -6.36
N MET A 10 18.65 -9.74 -6.27
CA MET A 10 17.92 -9.92 -5.03
C MET A 10 17.79 -11.39 -4.61
N GLY A 11 18.21 -12.34 -5.46
CA GLY A 11 18.10 -13.78 -5.23
C GLY A 11 16.66 -14.21 -4.92
N ILE A 12 15.67 -13.66 -5.63
CA ILE A 12 14.24 -13.86 -5.28
C ILE A 12 13.80 -15.31 -5.41
N GLU A 13 14.33 -16.01 -6.41
CA GLU A 13 14.00 -17.39 -6.75
C GLU A 13 14.10 -18.34 -5.55
N GLU A 14 15.23 -18.35 -4.85
CA GLU A 14 15.48 -19.25 -3.71
C GLU A 14 14.44 -19.08 -2.59
N ASP A 15 14.04 -17.85 -2.30
CA ASP A 15 13.07 -17.56 -1.24
C ASP A 15 11.62 -17.86 -1.65
N LEU A 16 11.34 -17.95 -2.96
CA LEU A 16 10.01 -18.30 -3.45
C LEU A 16 9.73 -19.79 -3.34
N GLU A 17 10.76 -20.65 -3.34
CA GLU A 17 10.59 -22.10 -3.41
C GLU A 17 9.73 -22.65 -2.25
N ASP A 18 9.87 -22.07 -1.07
CA ASP A 18 9.17 -22.49 0.14
C ASP A 18 7.75 -21.90 0.29
N VAL A 19 7.30 -21.06 -0.65
CA VAL A 19 6.01 -20.35 -0.53
C VAL A 19 4.85 -21.34 -0.62
N PHE A 20 4.85 -22.22 -1.62
CA PHE A 20 3.84 -23.26 -1.76
C PHE A 20 4.36 -24.62 -1.28
N ASN A 21 3.45 -25.45 -0.75
CA ASN A 21 3.73 -26.87 -0.53
C ASN A 21 3.51 -27.62 -1.85
N HIS A 22 4.41 -27.45 -2.82
CA HIS A 22 4.30 -28.00 -4.16
C HIS A 22 5.54 -28.81 -4.51
N GLU A 23 5.32 -30.07 -4.92
CA GLU A 23 6.36 -30.94 -5.47
C GLU A 23 6.00 -31.21 -6.94
N GLY A 24 6.58 -30.40 -7.83
CA GLY A 24 6.39 -30.52 -9.27
C GLY A 24 7.54 -31.27 -9.93
N TYR A 25 7.23 -32.11 -10.92
CA TYR A 25 8.24 -32.81 -11.72
C TYR A 25 8.87 -31.93 -12.81
N ILE A 26 8.09 -30.98 -13.35
CA ILE A 26 8.52 -30.12 -14.47
C ILE A 26 8.82 -28.70 -14.00
N TYR A 27 7.96 -28.16 -13.13
CA TYR A 27 8.07 -26.78 -12.64
C TYR A 27 8.14 -26.79 -11.12
N SER A 28 9.13 -26.07 -10.59
CA SER A 28 9.28 -25.76 -9.18
C SER A 28 8.24 -24.72 -8.71
N THR A 29 8.23 -24.41 -7.41
CA THR A 29 7.39 -23.32 -6.89
C THR A 29 7.86 -21.97 -7.42
N SER A 30 9.18 -21.75 -7.43
CA SER A 30 9.78 -20.53 -7.94
C SER A 30 9.49 -20.32 -9.43
N ASP A 31 9.53 -21.36 -10.26
CA ASP A 31 9.16 -21.30 -11.69
C ASP A 31 7.74 -20.78 -11.89
N ILE A 32 6.80 -21.33 -11.11
CA ILE A 32 5.37 -20.96 -11.18
C ILE A 32 5.17 -19.50 -10.77
N LEU A 33 5.77 -19.09 -9.65
CA LEU A 33 5.60 -17.74 -9.12
C LEU A 33 6.33 -16.68 -9.96
N LEU A 34 7.57 -16.94 -10.39
CA LEU A 34 8.33 -16.02 -11.24
C LEU A 34 7.70 -15.87 -12.62
N SER A 35 7.17 -16.95 -13.20
CA SER A 35 6.41 -16.86 -14.46
C SER A 35 5.15 -16.00 -14.30
N ALA A 36 4.45 -16.12 -13.17
CA ALA A 36 3.28 -15.29 -12.87
C ALA A 36 3.65 -13.81 -12.68
N ILE A 37 4.68 -13.52 -11.89
CA ILE A 37 5.20 -12.16 -11.65
C ILE A 37 5.67 -11.52 -12.96
N THR A 38 6.36 -12.28 -13.79
CA THR A 38 6.82 -11.84 -15.11
C THR A 38 5.64 -11.55 -16.02
N GLY A 39 4.65 -12.43 -16.06
CA GLY A 39 3.39 -12.24 -16.78
C GLY A 39 2.69 -10.93 -16.39
N ILE A 40 2.51 -10.69 -15.09
CA ILE A 40 1.93 -9.43 -14.58
C ILE A 40 2.75 -8.22 -15.03
N THR A 41 4.08 -8.32 -14.98
CA THR A 41 4.99 -7.21 -15.34
C THR A 41 4.92 -6.87 -16.83
N VAL A 42 4.68 -7.85 -17.71
CA VAL A 42 4.50 -7.62 -19.15
C VAL A 42 3.05 -7.30 -19.54
N GLY A 43 2.15 -7.12 -18.57
CA GLY A 43 0.78 -6.67 -18.79
C GLY A 43 -0.28 -7.78 -18.93
N VAL A 44 -0.02 -8.97 -18.41
CA VAL A 44 -1.03 -10.04 -18.36
C VAL A 44 -2.08 -9.72 -17.29
N ASP A 45 -3.27 -9.34 -17.72
CA ASP A 45 -4.37 -8.93 -16.82
C ASP A 45 -5.15 -10.06 -16.15
N ARG A 46 -5.10 -11.28 -16.71
CA ARG A 46 -5.91 -12.43 -16.26
C ARG A 46 -5.07 -13.69 -16.24
N LEU A 47 -5.31 -14.56 -15.25
CA LEU A 47 -4.64 -15.86 -15.14
C LEU A 47 -4.66 -16.65 -16.47
N TYR A 48 -5.83 -16.72 -17.12
CA TYR A 48 -5.97 -17.43 -18.40
C TYR A 48 -5.04 -16.89 -19.51
N HIS A 49 -4.76 -15.58 -19.51
CA HIS A 49 -3.89 -14.96 -20.52
C HIS A 49 -2.41 -15.30 -20.31
N LEU A 50 -2.01 -15.91 -19.19
CA LEU A 50 -0.66 -16.46 -19.05
C LEU A 50 -0.38 -17.51 -20.12
N ASN A 51 -1.41 -18.23 -20.58
CA ASN A 51 -1.26 -19.22 -21.65
C ASN A 51 -0.77 -18.62 -22.97
N ALA A 52 -1.03 -17.34 -23.23
CA ALA A 52 -0.64 -16.68 -24.47
C ALA A 52 0.85 -16.35 -24.55
N ILE A 53 1.55 -16.30 -23.41
CA ILE A 53 2.98 -15.93 -23.34
C ILE A 53 3.90 -17.13 -23.06
N ARG A 54 3.35 -18.35 -23.02
CA ARG A 54 4.09 -19.54 -22.59
C ARG A 54 5.27 -19.92 -23.48
N ASP A 55 5.10 -19.71 -24.77
CA ASP A 55 6.09 -20.02 -25.80
C ASP A 55 6.88 -18.77 -26.22
N ASP A 56 6.78 -17.66 -25.48
CA ASP A 56 7.54 -16.45 -25.78
C ASP A 56 9.04 -16.71 -25.54
N ALA A 57 9.80 -16.77 -26.64
CA ALA A 57 11.22 -17.12 -26.62
C ALA A 57 12.08 -16.17 -25.77
N ALA A 58 11.68 -14.91 -25.59
CA ALA A 58 12.42 -13.97 -24.75
C ALA A 58 12.15 -14.23 -23.27
N LEU A 59 10.90 -14.51 -22.89
CA LEU A 59 10.52 -14.80 -21.51
C LEU A 59 11.01 -16.18 -21.03
N THR A 60 10.89 -17.21 -21.87
CA THR A 60 11.37 -18.56 -21.55
C THR A 60 12.89 -18.55 -21.33
N LYS A 61 13.64 -17.92 -22.25
CA LYS A 61 15.09 -17.72 -22.11
C LYS A 61 15.45 -16.89 -20.86
N ALA A 62 14.67 -15.86 -20.56
CA ALA A 62 14.90 -14.98 -19.42
C ALA A 62 14.71 -15.69 -18.07
N LEU A 63 13.80 -16.66 -18.00
CA LEU A 63 13.50 -17.44 -16.79
C LEU A 63 14.22 -18.80 -16.78
N GLY A 64 15.04 -19.11 -17.79
CA GLY A 64 15.76 -20.38 -17.87
C GLY A 64 14.85 -21.61 -18.08
N LEU A 65 13.67 -21.41 -18.66
CA LEU A 65 12.68 -22.47 -18.90
C LEU A 65 12.59 -22.79 -20.38
N ASP A 66 12.30 -24.04 -20.74
CA ASP A 66 11.98 -24.41 -22.13
C ASP A 66 10.59 -23.87 -22.55
N GLN A 67 9.67 -23.77 -21.59
CA GLN A 67 8.33 -23.24 -21.75
C GLN A 67 7.84 -22.70 -20.40
N LEU A 68 7.01 -21.64 -20.39
CA LEU A 68 6.41 -21.19 -19.13
C LEU A 68 5.27 -22.12 -18.67
N PRO A 69 5.03 -22.24 -17.35
CA PRO A 69 3.93 -23.00 -16.80
C PRO A 69 2.58 -22.55 -17.37
N GLU A 70 1.71 -23.53 -17.63
CA GLU A 70 0.30 -23.24 -17.93
C GLU A 70 -0.38 -22.57 -16.74
N GLU A 71 -1.38 -21.73 -17.00
CA GLU A 71 -2.18 -21.05 -15.97
C GLU A 71 -2.74 -22.02 -14.92
N SER A 72 -3.05 -23.25 -15.33
CA SER A 72 -3.59 -24.32 -14.49
C SER A 72 -2.64 -24.71 -13.34
N ASN A 73 -1.32 -24.61 -13.56
CA ASN A 73 -0.32 -24.86 -12.52
C ASN A 73 -0.42 -23.82 -11.40
N LEU A 74 -0.48 -22.54 -11.76
CA LEU A 74 -0.65 -21.45 -10.80
C LEU A 74 -2.03 -21.52 -10.11
N ARG A 75 -3.10 -21.75 -10.89
CA ARG A 75 -4.48 -21.84 -10.39
C ARG A 75 -4.62 -22.91 -9.31
N ARG A 76 -4.01 -24.08 -9.51
CA ARG A 76 -4.02 -25.17 -8.54
C ARG A 76 -3.42 -24.73 -7.20
N GLN A 77 -2.26 -24.07 -7.24
CA GLN A 77 -1.60 -23.56 -6.02
C GLN A 77 -2.43 -22.49 -5.33
N LEU A 78 -2.95 -21.50 -6.07
CA LEU A 78 -3.77 -20.43 -5.52
C LEU A 78 -5.09 -20.93 -4.90
N THR A 79 -5.65 -22.01 -5.43
CA THR A 79 -6.90 -22.61 -4.91
C THR A 79 -6.66 -23.32 -3.57
N GLN A 80 -5.45 -23.84 -3.33
CA GLN A 80 -5.06 -24.51 -2.09
C GLN A 80 -4.45 -23.55 -1.06
N ALA A 81 -4.03 -22.37 -1.52
CA ALA A 81 -3.38 -21.38 -0.68
C ALA A 81 -4.30 -20.87 0.44
N SER A 82 -3.68 -20.66 1.60
CA SER A 82 -4.32 -20.18 2.81
C SER A 82 -3.57 -18.95 3.35
N SER A 83 -3.92 -18.50 4.55
CA SER A 83 -3.17 -17.45 5.25
C SER A 83 -1.68 -17.82 5.46
N LYS A 84 -1.34 -19.11 5.48
CA LYS A 84 0.03 -19.60 5.63
C LYS A 84 0.89 -19.25 4.42
N GLU A 85 0.41 -19.49 3.20
CA GLU A 85 1.12 -19.17 1.96
C GLU A 85 1.27 -17.65 1.79
N VAL A 86 0.23 -16.88 2.17
CA VAL A 86 0.32 -15.41 2.22
C VAL A 86 1.40 -14.96 3.20
N GLU A 87 1.50 -15.61 4.36
CA GLU A 87 2.50 -15.31 5.36
C GLU A 87 3.92 -15.63 4.88
N ARG A 88 4.12 -16.77 4.22
CA ARG A 88 5.40 -17.12 3.57
C ARG A 88 5.80 -16.08 2.53
N MET A 89 4.86 -15.64 1.68
CA MET A 89 5.12 -14.57 0.71
C MET A 89 5.52 -13.25 1.40
N ARG A 90 4.92 -12.90 2.55
CA ARG A 90 5.37 -11.73 3.33
C ARG A 90 6.79 -11.91 3.87
N GLN A 91 7.17 -13.11 4.28
CA GLN A 91 8.54 -13.39 4.72
C GLN A 91 9.56 -13.21 3.58
N VAL A 92 9.22 -13.58 2.35
CA VAL A 92 10.06 -13.27 1.18
C VAL A 92 10.27 -11.77 1.07
N ILE A 93 9.20 -10.95 1.13
CA ILE A 93 9.31 -9.49 1.08
C ILE A 93 10.23 -8.97 2.20
N SER A 94 10.02 -9.42 3.44
CA SER A 94 10.84 -9.06 4.61
C SER A 94 12.33 -9.39 4.39
N LYS A 95 12.65 -10.61 3.93
CA LYS A 95 14.01 -11.01 3.58
C LYS A 95 14.62 -10.14 2.49
N LYS A 96 13.84 -9.72 1.49
CA LYS A 96 14.33 -8.84 0.41
C LYS A 96 14.58 -7.42 0.88
N LEU A 97 13.75 -6.89 1.78
CA LEU A 97 14.03 -5.62 2.45
C LEU A 97 15.32 -5.70 3.27
N ALA A 98 15.53 -6.79 4.01
CA ALA A 98 16.76 -7.01 4.77
C ALA A 98 18.00 -7.16 3.87
N ARG A 99 17.88 -7.83 2.72
CA ARG A 99 18.97 -7.93 1.74
C ARG A 99 19.27 -6.61 1.04
N ALA A 100 18.25 -5.77 0.83
CA ALA A 100 18.43 -4.43 0.26
C ALA A 100 19.05 -3.46 1.27
N ASN A 101 18.90 -3.71 2.57
CA ASN A 101 19.57 -2.97 3.61
C ASN A 101 21.09 -3.25 3.59
N GLN A 102 21.90 -2.21 3.42
CA GLN A 102 23.35 -2.30 3.24
C GLN A 102 24.14 -1.86 4.48
N THR A 103 23.47 -1.67 5.62
CA THR A 103 24.10 -1.19 6.85
C THR A 103 23.54 -1.91 8.08
N GLU A 104 24.37 -2.06 9.10
CA GLU A 104 23.97 -2.53 10.43
C GLU A 104 23.58 -1.37 11.36
N GLU A 105 23.84 -0.12 10.94
CA GLU A 105 23.46 1.07 11.69
C GLU A 105 21.94 1.25 11.69
N THR A 106 21.44 1.97 12.71
CA THR A 106 20.02 2.31 12.77
C THR A 106 19.66 3.25 11.63
N VAL A 107 18.70 2.84 10.79
CA VAL A 107 18.16 3.66 9.71
C VAL A 107 16.81 4.21 10.13
N GLU A 108 16.72 5.52 10.32
CA GLU A 108 15.43 6.17 10.57
C GLU A 108 14.62 6.27 9.27
N ILE A 109 13.43 5.69 9.27
CA ILE A 109 12.56 5.64 8.08
C ILE A 109 11.19 6.26 8.36
N GLY A 110 10.55 6.70 7.27
CA GLY A 110 9.12 7.01 7.25
C GLY A 110 8.33 5.87 6.62
N LEU A 111 7.03 5.76 6.94
CA LEU A 111 6.10 4.88 6.24
C LEU A 111 4.96 5.66 5.59
N ASP A 112 4.59 5.25 4.38
CA ASP A 112 3.37 5.69 3.70
C ASP A 112 2.31 4.60 3.83
N ILE A 113 1.17 4.94 4.45
CA ILE A 113 0.06 4.00 4.59
C ILE A 113 -1.14 4.53 3.81
N ASP A 114 -1.58 3.72 2.86
CA ASP A 114 -2.70 4.02 1.98
C ASP A 114 -3.62 2.80 1.83
N SER A 115 -4.82 3.04 1.31
CA SER A 115 -5.80 2.02 0.98
C SER A 115 -6.32 2.15 -0.46
N ALA A 116 -6.36 1.04 -1.17
CA ALA A 116 -6.93 0.94 -2.51
C ALA A 116 -8.21 0.09 -2.52
N VAL A 117 -9.07 0.30 -3.51
CA VAL A 117 -10.29 -0.50 -3.71
C VAL A 117 -10.17 -1.31 -4.99
N ALA A 118 -10.27 -2.63 -4.87
CA ALA A 118 -10.29 -3.55 -6.02
C ALA A 118 -11.73 -3.99 -6.30
N THR A 119 -12.29 -3.55 -7.42
CA THR A 119 -13.65 -3.95 -7.82
C THR A 119 -13.63 -5.35 -8.39
N VAL A 120 -14.63 -6.17 -8.05
CA VAL A 120 -14.78 -7.51 -8.62
C VAL A 120 -16.02 -7.63 -9.48
N TYR A 121 -15.92 -8.48 -10.50
CA TYR A 121 -16.98 -8.76 -11.47
C TYR A 121 -17.30 -10.26 -11.39
N GLY A 122 -17.94 -10.67 -10.29
CA GLY A 122 -18.23 -12.08 -10.02
C GLY A 122 -18.62 -12.32 -8.57
N LYS A 123 -18.46 -13.58 -8.14
CA LYS A 123 -18.73 -14.06 -6.79
C LYS A 123 -17.44 -14.52 -6.12
N GLN A 124 -16.42 -13.67 -6.11
CA GLN A 124 -15.13 -13.96 -5.48
C GLN A 124 -15.29 -14.02 -3.95
N GLU A 125 -14.58 -14.95 -3.33
CA GLU A 125 -14.63 -15.17 -1.88
C GLU A 125 -14.21 -13.91 -1.10
N GLY A 126 -14.93 -13.58 -0.04
CA GLY A 126 -14.63 -12.42 0.82
C GLY A 126 -14.89 -11.05 0.20
N ALA A 127 -15.30 -10.97 -1.07
CA ALA A 127 -15.67 -9.71 -1.69
C ALA A 127 -17.02 -9.22 -1.14
N GLU A 128 -17.08 -7.94 -0.77
CA GLU A 128 -18.29 -7.35 -0.19
C GLU A 128 -18.66 -6.03 -0.84
N VAL A 129 -19.96 -5.72 -0.86
CA VAL A 129 -20.45 -4.40 -1.28
C VAL A 129 -20.15 -3.39 -0.18
N GLY A 130 -19.21 -2.48 -0.44
CA GLY A 130 -18.82 -1.41 0.47
C GLY A 130 -18.48 -0.12 -0.28
N TYR A 131 -17.56 0.68 0.27
CA TYR A 131 -17.19 1.95 -0.35
C TYR A 131 -16.40 1.71 -1.64
N ASN A 132 -16.97 2.15 -2.77
CA ASN A 132 -16.30 2.13 -4.06
C ASN A 132 -16.67 3.40 -4.86
N PRO A 133 -15.79 4.41 -4.91
CA PRO A 133 -16.12 5.69 -5.53
C PRO A 133 -16.29 5.58 -7.05
N LYS A 134 -15.54 4.67 -7.69
CA LYS A 134 -15.56 4.47 -9.15
C LYS A 134 -16.74 3.61 -9.61
N LYS A 135 -17.13 2.60 -8.82
CA LYS A 135 -18.17 1.60 -9.17
C LYS A 135 -19.08 1.32 -7.97
N ARG A 136 -19.92 2.29 -7.60
CA ARG A 136 -20.86 2.17 -6.45
C ARG A 136 -21.77 0.95 -6.58
N GLY A 137 -22.04 0.28 -5.46
CA GLY A 137 -22.93 -0.89 -5.39
C GLY A 137 -22.33 -2.19 -5.91
N ARG A 138 -21.08 -2.18 -6.42
CA ARG A 138 -20.38 -3.39 -6.83
C ARG A 138 -19.61 -4.01 -5.65
N PRO A 139 -19.54 -5.35 -5.55
CA PRO A 139 -18.64 -5.99 -4.61
C PRO A 139 -17.19 -5.60 -4.90
N SER A 140 -16.40 -5.49 -3.83
CA SER A 140 -15.01 -5.07 -3.91
C SER A 140 -14.21 -5.62 -2.72
N TYR A 141 -12.89 -5.47 -2.82
CA TYR A 141 -11.96 -5.58 -1.71
C TYR A 141 -11.40 -4.22 -1.31
N SER A 142 -11.00 -4.11 -0.06
CA SER A 142 -10.22 -3.02 0.51
C SER A 142 -8.79 -3.52 0.71
N ILE A 143 -7.83 -2.94 0.00
CA ILE A 143 -6.42 -3.31 0.06
C ILE A 143 -5.71 -2.26 0.90
N LYS A 144 -5.16 -2.65 2.05
CA LYS A 144 -4.30 -1.79 2.88
C LYS A 144 -2.86 -2.04 2.52
N THR A 145 -2.10 -0.97 2.43
CA THR A 145 -0.73 -0.98 1.93
C THR A 145 0.16 -0.17 2.85
N ALA A 146 1.40 -0.63 3.04
CA ALA A 146 2.44 0.12 3.74
C ALA A 146 3.72 0.09 2.91
N PHE A 147 4.28 1.26 2.66
CA PHE A 147 5.50 1.45 1.89
C PHE A 147 6.53 2.23 2.71
N ILE A 148 7.82 1.97 2.48
CA ILE A 148 8.89 2.82 2.99
C ILE A 148 8.84 4.15 2.23
N ALA A 149 8.75 5.25 2.96
CA ALA A 149 8.73 6.59 2.38
C ALA A 149 10.02 6.86 1.58
N ASN A 150 9.91 7.68 0.54
CA ASN A 150 10.96 8.06 -0.43
C ASN A 150 11.28 6.98 -1.48
N ASN A 151 11.58 5.76 -1.06
CA ASN A 151 12.00 4.70 -2.01
C ASN A 151 10.83 3.88 -2.56
N GLY A 152 9.69 3.86 -1.86
CA GLY A 152 8.46 3.22 -2.33
C GLY A 152 8.45 1.69 -2.18
N ASP A 153 9.38 1.13 -1.40
CA ASP A 153 9.45 -0.31 -1.18
C ASP A 153 8.22 -0.81 -0.41
N CYS A 154 7.55 -1.83 -0.94
CA CYS A 154 6.37 -2.41 -0.31
C CYS A 154 6.77 -3.27 0.89
N VAL A 155 6.21 -2.97 2.06
CA VAL A 155 6.49 -3.70 3.30
C VAL A 155 5.37 -4.70 3.62
N ASN A 156 4.12 -4.26 3.48
CA ASN A 156 2.98 -5.07 3.88
C ASN A 156 1.73 -4.75 3.05
N LEU A 157 0.99 -5.82 2.74
CA LEU A 157 -0.29 -5.80 2.07
C LEU A 157 -1.31 -6.61 2.87
N ARG A 158 -2.50 -6.03 3.09
CA ARG A 158 -3.65 -6.76 3.65
C ARG A 158 -4.86 -6.57 2.77
N LEU A 159 -5.44 -7.69 2.33
CA LEU A 159 -6.70 -7.73 1.61
C LEU A 159 -7.84 -7.95 2.60
N ASP A 160 -8.77 -7.01 2.64
CA ASP A 160 -9.99 -7.09 3.44
C ASP A 160 -11.23 -7.03 2.51
N GLY A 161 -12.39 -7.50 2.99
CA GLY A 161 -13.66 -7.30 2.28
C GLY A 161 -14.00 -5.80 2.11
N GLY A 162 -14.68 -5.44 1.02
CA GLY A 162 -14.91 -4.06 0.60
C GLY A 162 -15.69 -3.18 1.60
N LYS A 163 -16.39 -3.77 2.58
CA LYS A 163 -17.00 -3.01 3.70
C LYS A 163 -15.97 -2.48 4.70
N SER A 164 -14.75 -3.01 4.69
CA SER A 164 -13.71 -2.64 5.64
C SER A 164 -13.14 -1.26 5.32
N HIS A 165 -13.50 -0.28 6.15
CA HIS A 165 -12.92 1.06 6.11
C HIS A 165 -11.41 1.04 6.42
N SER A 166 -10.67 2.04 5.94
CA SER A 166 -9.20 2.12 6.03
C SER A 166 -8.67 1.98 7.46
N LYS A 167 -9.34 2.57 8.46
CA LYS A 167 -8.94 2.48 9.89
C LYS A 167 -9.19 1.12 10.56
N LYS A 168 -10.04 0.27 9.98
CA LYS A 168 -10.41 -1.00 10.63
C LYS A 168 -9.15 -1.84 10.83
N GLY A 169 -8.85 -2.20 12.07
CA GLY A 169 -7.65 -2.97 12.41
C GLY A 169 -6.34 -2.30 12.00
N PHE A 170 -6.23 -0.97 12.16
CA PHE A 170 -5.02 -0.21 11.86
C PHE A 170 -3.84 -0.62 12.74
N LYS A 171 -4.07 -0.75 14.05
CA LYS A 171 -3.02 -1.12 15.02
C LYS A 171 -2.38 -2.45 14.67
N GLU A 172 -3.18 -3.48 14.42
CA GLU A 172 -2.73 -4.82 14.06
C GLU A 172 -1.99 -4.81 12.72
N PHE A 173 -2.48 -4.04 11.75
CA PHE A 173 -1.79 -3.88 10.46
C PHE A 173 -0.43 -3.18 10.63
N PHE A 174 -0.39 -2.12 11.43
CA PHE A 174 0.82 -1.34 11.67
C PHE A 174 1.87 -2.16 12.42
N GLN A 175 1.50 -2.80 13.53
CA GLN A 175 2.37 -3.71 14.27
C GLN A 175 2.91 -4.82 13.37
N ARG A 176 2.06 -5.38 12.50
CA ARG A 176 2.49 -6.38 11.54
C ARG A 176 3.51 -5.81 10.54
N THR A 177 3.27 -4.61 10.03
CA THR A 177 4.22 -3.90 9.16
C THR A 177 5.57 -3.70 9.84
N LEU A 178 5.59 -3.28 11.11
CA LEU A 178 6.84 -3.14 11.87
C LEU A 178 7.60 -4.47 12.00
N SER A 179 6.88 -5.58 12.21
CA SER A 179 7.49 -6.91 12.32
C SER A 179 8.09 -7.46 11.03
N LEU A 180 7.80 -6.83 9.88
CA LEU A 180 8.32 -7.21 8.56
C LEU A 180 9.50 -6.35 8.10
N LEU A 181 9.86 -5.32 8.88
CA LEU A 181 11.00 -4.47 8.57
C LEU A 181 12.30 -5.12 9.10
N PRO A 182 13.45 -4.81 8.48
CA PRO A 182 14.75 -5.12 9.04
C PRO A 182 14.88 -4.59 10.48
N SER A 183 15.58 -5.31 11.35
CA SER A 183 15.66 -4.99 12.78
C SER A 183 16.34 -3.65 13.09
N ASN A 184 17.19 -3.17 12.20
CA ASN A 184 17.87 -1.87 12.32
C ASN A 184 17.02 -0.71 11.75
N TYR A 185 15.86 -0.98 11.15
CA TYR A 185 14.98 0.08 10.65
C TYR A 185 14.09 0.60 11.78
N LYS A 186 14.18 1.91 12.02
CA LYS A 186 13.41 2.60 13.05
C LYS A 186 12.39 3.51 12.40
N VAL A 187 11.11 3.17 12.52
CA VAL A 187 10.02 4.02 12.03
C VAL A 187 9.86 5.23 12.93
N VAL A 188 10.18 6.42 12.41
CA VAL A 188 10.09 7.68 13.17
C VAL A 188 8.98 8.60 12.69
N PHE A 189 8.36 8.26 11.55
CA PHE A 189 7.36 9.08 10.89
C PHE A 189 6.39 8.25 10.05
N VAL A 190 5.11 8.65 10.00
CA VAL A 190 4.09 8.01 9.15
C VAL A 190 3.27 9.06 8.39
N ARG A 191 3.10 8.87 7.08
CA ARG A 191 2.12 9.60 6.26
C ARG A 191 0.85 8.78 6.08
N LEU A 192 -0.28 9.45 6.28
CA LEU A 192 -1.61 8.85 6.28
C LEU A 192 -2.55 9.60 5.34
N ASP A 193 -3.33 8.83 4.59
CA ASP A 193 -4.44 9.36 3.80
C ASP A 193 -5.63 9.80 4.70
N LYS A 194 -6.63 10.44 4.10
CA LYS A 194 -7.84 10.92 4.80
C LYS A 194 -8.71 9.78 5.35
N GLY A 195 -8.58 8.57 4.78
CA GLY A 195 -9.23 7.35 5.25
C GLY A 195 -8.76 6.98 6.65
N TYR A 196 -7.48 7.20 6.97
CA TYR A 196 -6.88 6.95 8.28
C TYR A 196 -7.09 8.07 9.31
N PHE A 197 -7.69 9.20 8.93
CA PHE A 197 -7.92 10.32 9.84
C PHE A 197 -8.90 9.99 10.98
N GLY A 198 -8.42 9.98 12.23
CA GLY A 198 -9.23 9.84 13.44
C GLY A 198 -8.47 9.60 14.74
N GLU A 199 -9.15 9.87 15.86
CA GLU A 199 -8.57 9.87 17.22
C GLU A 199 -7.74 8.63 17.53
N ASN A 200 -8.34 7.44 17.46
CA ASN A 200 -7.67 6.20 17.86
C ASN A 200 -6.38 5.93 17.07
N THR A 201 -6.33 6.36 15.80
CA THR A 201 -5.12 6.22 14.98
C THR A 201 -4.02 7.16 15.47
N PHE A 202 -4.36 8.41 15.77
CA PHE A 202 -3.39 9.40 16.26
C PHE A 202 -2.93 9.10 17.67
N GLN A 203 -3.84 8.78 18.58
CA GLN A 203 -3.50 8.39 19.94
C GLN A 203 -2.54 7.20 19.95
N TYR A 204 -2.80 6.17 19.12
CA TYR A 204 -1.90 5.04 19.03
C TYR A 204 -0.50 5.44 18.54
N LEU A 205 -0.38 6.28 17.50
CA LEU A 205 0.92 6.74 17.02
C LEU A 205 1.65 7.62 18.05
N GLU A 206 0.92 8.44 18.78
CA GLU A 206 1.44 9.29 19.86
C GLU A 206 1.98 8.46 21.03
N GLU A 207 1.25 7.41 21.44
CA GLU A 207 1.66 6.46 22.47
C GLU A 207 2.93 5.69 22.09
N GLU A 208 3.11 5.38 20.80
CA GLU A 208 4.32 4.74 20.27
C GLU A 208 5.47 5.74 20.01
N GLY A 209 5.27 7.04 20.25
CA GLY A 209 6.27 8.07 20.00
C GLY A 209 6.56 8.34 18.51
N ILE A 210 5.63 7.99 17.63
CA ILE A 210 5.77 8.08 16.18
C ILE A 210 5.16 9.38 15.67
N ARG A 211 5.95 10.19 14.97
CA ARG A 211 5.46 11.42 14.32
C ARG A 211 4.55 11.05 13.16
N TYR A 212 3.56 11.89 12.85
CA TYR A 212 2.68 11.62 11.71
C TYR A 212 2.20 12.88 11.00
N VAL A 213 1.87 12.71 9.72
CA VAL A 213 1.11 13.68 8.93
C VAL A 213 -0.06 12.95 8.30
N ALA A 214 -1.27 13.45 8.55
CA ALA A 214 -2.49 12.85 8.04
C ALA A 214 -3.34 13.88 7.29
N ALA A 215 -3.82 13.51 6.10
CA ALA A 215 -4.76 14.36 5.38
C ALA A 215 -6.06 14.51 6.19
N SER A 216 -6.41 15.73 6.56
CA SER A 216 -7.61 15.99 7.35
C SER A 216 -8.89 15.85 6.55
N LYS A 217 -9.97 15.44 7.23
CA LYS A 217 -11.32 15.52 6.65
C LYS A 217 -11.76 16.98 6.64
N ASN A 218 -12.19 17.46 5.47
CA ASN A 218 -12.76 18.80 5.33
C ASN A 218 -14.17 18.86 5.94
N THR A 219 -14.25 18.97 7.27
CA THR A 219 -15.51 19.01 8.02
C THR A 219 -16.00 20.44 8.23
N GLN A 220 -17.32 20.61 8.36
CA GLN A 220 -17.92 21.93 8.58
C GLN A 220 -17.40 22.64 9.84
N PRO A 221 -17.22 21.97 11.00
CA PRO A 221 -16.66 22.63 12.19
C PRO A 221 -15.23 23.15 11.97
N LEU A 222 -14.38 22.38 11.30
CA LEU A 222 -13.01 22.80 11.00
C LEU A 222 -13.00 23.99 10.02
N ARG A 223 -13.86 23.97 8.99
CA ARG A 223 -14.04 25.13 8.09
C ARG A 223 -14.50 26.39 8.82
N LYS A 224 -15.49 26.27 9.71
CA LYS A 224 -15.97 27.40 10.52
C LYS A 224 -14.86 27.97 11.39
N LYS A 225 -14.06 27.10 12.02
CA LYS A 225 -12.91 27.53 12.81
C LYS A 225 -11.87 28.25 11.94
N ALA A 226 -11.53 27.71 10.77
CA ALA A 226 -10.61 28.36 9.83
C ALA A 226 -11.12 29.72 9.35
N ALA A 227 -12.41 29.81 9.01
CA ALA A 227 -13.04 31.05 8.54
C ALA A 227 -13.19 32.13 9.64
N SER A 228 -13.08 31.75 10.92
CA SER A 228 -13.09 32.70 12.05
C SER A 228 -11.73 33.32 12.34
N LEU A 229 -10.65 32.82 11.70
CA LEU A 229 -9.31 33.37 11.86
C LEU A 229 -9.21 34.69 11.10
N SER A 230 -8.46 35.63 11.67
CA SER A 230 -8.16 36.90 11.01
C SER A 230 -7.22 36.71 9.82
N ASP A 231 -7.28 37.57 8.82
CA ASP A 231 -6.40 37.48 7.64
C ASP A 231 -4.91 37.54 7.98
N LYS A 232 -4.55 38.13 9.13
CA LYS A 232 -3.16 38.22 9.62
C LYS A 232 -2.59 36.88 10.11
N GLU A 233 -3.45 35.91 10.42
CA GLU A 233 -3.04 34.56 10.83
C GLU A 233 -2.74 33.65 9.63
N TRP A 234 -2.99 34.14 8.41
CA TRP A 234 -2.71 33.42 7.18
C TRP A 234 -1.38 33.89 6.59
N GLU A 235 -0.48 32.95 6.41
CA GLU A 235 0.76 33.14 5.66
C GLU A 235 0.48 32.95 4.16
N GLU A 236 0.84 33.94 3.35
CA GLU A 236 0.78 33.86 1.89
C GLU A 236 2.01 33.10 1.36
N ILE A 237 1.78 31.98 0.71
CA ILE A 237 2.83 31.10 0.16
C ILE A 237 3.02 31.36 -1.33
N GLU A 238 1.90 31.53 -2.04
CA GLU A 238 1.90 31.95 -3.43
C GLU A 238 1.00 33.18 -3.56
N LYS A 239 1.55 34.20 -4.21
CA LYS A 239 0.91 35.52 -4.35
C LYS A 239 -0.52 35.37 -4.88
N LYS A 240 -1.49 35.78 -4.07
CA LYS A 240 -2.92 35.80 -4.36
C LYS A 240 -3.55 34.44 -4.71
N SER A 241 -2.87 33.31 -4.46
CA SER A 241 -3.40 31.98 -4.83
C SER A 241 -3.35 30.96 -3.70
N LEU A 242 -2.34 31.01 -2.82
CA LEU A 242 -2.13 29.97 -1.80
C LEU A 242 -1.78 30.58 -0.44
N TYR A 243 -2.53 30.16 0.58
CA TYR A 243 -2.32 30.56 1.96
C TYR A 243 -2.30 29.36 2.89
N PHE A 244 -1.44 29.41 3.90
CA PHE A 244 -1.41 28.47 5.02
C PHE A 244 -1.69 29.16 6.34
N THR A 245 -2.26 28.40 7.28
CA THR A 245 -2.31 28.79 8.69
C THR A 245 -2.18 27.53 9.54
N GLU A 246 -1.77 27.73 10.77
CA GLU A 246 -1.57 26.67 11.75
C GLU A 246 -2.44 26.94 12.96
N ILE A 247 -3.19 25.92 13.39
CA ILE A 247 -4.01 25.99 14.60
C ILE A 247 -3.84 24.73 15.45
N GLU A 248 -4.02 24.87 16.76
CA GLU A 248 -4.33 23.73 17.62
C GLU A 248 -5.84 23.47 17.62
N TYR A 249 -6.23 22.24 17.30
CA TYR A 249 -7.64 21.88 17.17
C TYR A 249 -7.92 20.48 17.71
N SER A 250 -9.05 20.34 18.40
CA SER A 250 -9.64 19.05 18.75
C SER A 250 -11.10 19.03 18.31
N TYR A 251 -11.55 17.89 17.80
CA TYR A 251 -12.98 17.64 17.68
C TYR A 251 -13.56 17.38 19.07
N LYS A 252 -14.86 17.59 19.27
CA LYS A 252 -15.53 17.32 20.57
C LYS A 252 -15.34 15.88 21.05
N THR A 253 -15.14 14.95 20.13
CA THR A 253 -14.93 13.52 20.41
C THR A 253 -13.47 13.17 20.67
N TRP A 254 -12.55 14.13 20.60
CA TRP A 254 -11.12 13.93 20.76
C TRP A 254 -10.70 14.33 22.17
N LYS A 255 -9.74 13.60 22.73
CA LYS A 255 -9.21 13.88 24.07
C LYS A 255 -8.24 15.06 24.02
N ASP A 256 -7.36 15.04 23.03
CA ASP A 256 -6.23 15.97 22.93
C ASP A 256 -6.35 16.88 21.70
N LYS A 257 -5.82 18.10 21.84
CA LYS A 257 -5.65 19.01 20.71
C LYS A 257 -4.46 18.56 19.87
N ARG A 258 -4.58 18.73 18.56
CA ARG A 258 -3.52 18.42 17.60
C ARG A 258 -3.26 19.61 16.70
N ARG A 259 -1.99 19.73 16.28
CA ARG A 259 -1.55 20.72 15.31
C ARG A 259 -2.20 20.42 13.95
N MET A 260 -2.95 21.38 13.42
CA MET A 260 -3.58 21.31 12.11
C MET A 260 -3.00 22.40 11.20
N ILE A 261 -2.51 22.00 10.03
CA ILE A 261 -2.10 22.92 8.97
C ILE A 261 -3.25 23.03 7.98
N ILE A 262 -3.76 24.24 7.79
CA ILE A 262 -4.92 24.50 6.93
C ILE A 262 -4.46 25.20 5.66
N LYS A 263 -4.82 24.60 4.51
CA LYS A 263 -4.63 25.17 3.18
C LYS A 263 -5.87 25.92 2.73
N LYS A 264 -5.70 27.19 2.36
CA LYS A 264 -6.70 28.00 1.65
C LYS A 264 -6.13 28.31 0.26
N SER A 265 -6.83 27.85 -0.77
CA SER A 265 -6.51 28.19 -2.17
C SER A 265 -7.58 29.09 -2.74
N LEU A 266 -7.18 30.20 -3.32
CA LEU A 266 -8.06 31.07 -4.10
C LEU A 266 -7.97 30.63 -5.55
N SER A 267 -9.10 30.22 -6.12
CA SER A 267 -9.19 30.04 -7.56
C SER A 267 -9.49 31.41 -8.18
N PRO A 268 -8.81 31.82 -9.26
CA PRO A 268 -9.23 33.00 -10.01
C PRO A 268 -10.68 32.79 -10.42
N ASN A 269 -11.54 33.73 -10.04
CA ASN A 269 -12.93 33.69 -10.45
C ASN A 269 -12.96 34.21 -11.90
N PRO A 270 -13.30 33.39 -12.91
CA PRO A 270 -13.29 33.83 -14.31
C PRO A 270 -14.30 34.95 -14.61
N ASN A 271 -15.15 35.33 -13.64
CA ASN A 271 -16.22 36.31 -13.80
C ASN A 271 -16.03 37.62 -13.00
N TYR A 272 -14.80 37.98 -12.58
CA TYR A 272 -14.54 39.23 -11.84
C TYR A 272 -13.35 40.03 -12.38
N ASP A 273 -13.14 39.98 -13.70
CA ASP A 273 -12.41 41.01 -14.44
C ASP A 273 -13.42 41.75 -15.35
N GLU A 274 -14.33 42.51 -14.73
CA GLU A 274 -15.06 43.65 -15.33
C GLU A 274 -15.12 44.80 -14.31
#